data_AF-A0A7X5X7F3-F1
#
_entry.id   AF-A0A7X5X7F3-F1
#
_cell.length_a   1.000
_cell.length_b   1.000
_cell.length_c   1.000
_cell.angle_alpha   90.00
_cell.angle_beta   90.00
_cell.angle_gamma   90.00
#
_symmetry.space_group_name_H-M   'P 1'
#
loop_
_entity.id
_entity.type
_entity.pdbx_description
1 polymer ?
#
loop_
_entity_poly.entity_id
_entity_poly.type
_entity_poly.pdbx_seq_one_letter_code
_entity_poly.pdbx_strand_id
1 'polypeptide(L)'
;MTYEETGRTLFLTPTGRAYATQFGVPCQRRQVVVIQCGKKKAEPSWEKYGSRGVIKAGQLYIGHYHRSLRLAATALTSPIVTWIMSAKFGLVSLKRPLPPYDVELGDEGSITSEEMHGDAASLDLADADVIFLGSQKYANFFIESVPHAYTPLTGDLLAQRSQCKAVREKPSLARASWKIATGKFDEYAKRAQ
;
A
#
# COMPACT_ATOMS: atom_id res chain seq x y z
N MET A 1 -5.40 25.70 -6.77
CA MET A 1 -5.09 24.26 -6.89
C MET A 1 -6.33 23.44 -6.67
N THR A 2 -7.12 23.30 -7.73
CA THR A 2 -8.32 22.46 -7.82
C THR A 2 -7.93 20.99 -8.11
N TYR A 3 -8.91 20.07 -8.01
CA TYR A 3 -8.74 18.69 -8.50
C TYR A 3 -8.31 18.67 -9.97
N GLU A 4 -8.89 19.55 -10.79
CA GLU A 4 -8.58 19.71 -12.21
C GLU A 4 -7.12 20.12 -12.45
N GLU A 5 -6.54 20.94 -11.55
CA GLU A 5 -5.17 21.42 -11.64
C GLU A 5 -4.12 20.41 -11.15
N THR A 6 -4.50 19.47 -10.27
CA THR A 6 -3.51 18.61 -9.57
C THR A 6 -3.68 17.12 -9.82
N GLY A 7 -4.85 16.67 -10.26
CA GLY A 7 -5.20 15.24 -10.36
C GLY A 7 -5.11 14.49 -9.02
N ARG A 8 -5.01 15.22 -7.90
CA ARG A 8 -4.94 14.64 -6.55
C ARG A 8 -6.36 14.47 -6.06
N THR A 9 -6.73 13.23 -5.74
CA THR A 9 -7.98 12.95 -5.03
C THR A 9 -7.99 13.76 -3.74
N LEU A 10 -8.92 14.72 -3.63
CA LEU A 10 -9.11 15.54 -2.44
C LEU A 10 -9.74 14.64 -1.37
N PHE A 11 -8.93 14.21 -0.42
CA PHE A 11 -9.42 13.57 0.78
C PHE A 11 -9.52 14.62 1.87
N LEU A 12 -10.69 14.70 2.49
CA LEU A 12 -10.90 15.62 3.59
C LEU A 12 -10.19 15.09 4.84
N THR A 13 -9.61 16.01 5.61
CA THR A 13 -9.11 15.76 6.96
C THR A 13 -10.26 15.28 7.87
N PRO A 14 -9.99 14.76 9.08
CA PRO A 14 -11.06 14.40 10.03
C PRO A 14 -12.05 15.55 10.25
N THR A 15 -11.55 16.77 10.47
CA THR A 15 -12.38 17.98 10.63
C THR A 15 -13.17 18.30 9.37
N GLY A 16 -12.56 18.17 8.19
CA GLY A 16 -13.23 18.39 6.91
C GLY A 16 -14.37 17.38 6.67
N ARG A 17 -14.15 16.10 7.01
CA ARG A 17 -15.19 15.06 6.92
C ARG A 17 -16.32 15.31 7.90
N ALA A 18 -16.00 15.72 9.14
CA ALA A 18 -17.01 16.07 10.14
C ALA A 18 -17.88 17.24 9.65
N TYR A 19 -17.25 18.29 9.10
CA TYR A 19 -17.95 19.42 8.49
C TYR A 19 -18.84 18.96 7.33
N ALA A 20 -18.31 18.22 6.35
CA ALA A 20 -19.07 17.74 5.21
C ALA A 20 -20.29 16.87 5.61
N THR A 21 -20.13 16.06 6.66
CA THR A 21 -21.21 15.22 7.21
C THR A 21 -22.37 16.06 7.77
N GLN A 22 -22.10 17.24 8.35
CA GLN A 22 -23.16 18.16 8.81
C GLN A 22 -24.07 18.63 7.66
N PHE A 23 -23.55 18.65 6.43
CA PHE A 23 -24.29 19.00 5.22
C PHE A 23 -24.77 17.78 4.43
N GLY A 24 -24.74 16.59 5.03
CA GLY A 24 -25.18 15.35 4.37
C GLY A 24 -24.28 14.88 3.22
N VAL A 25 -23.05 15.40 3.12
CA VAL A 25 -22.10 14.99 2.08
C VAL A 25 -21.31 13.77 2.57
N PRO A 26 -21.49 12.58 1.97
CA PRO A 26 -20.76 11.40 2.37
C PRO A 26 -19.27 11.57 2.03
N CYS A 27 -18.41 11.54 3.05
CA CYS A 27 -16.97 11.68 2.89
C CYS A 27 -16.28 10.48 3.50
N GLN A 28 -15.74 9.61 2.63
CA GLN A 28 -15.00 8.42 3.05
C GLN A 28 -13.56 8.78 3.41
N ARG A 29 -12.96 8.00 4.30
CA ARG A 29 -11.52 8.04 4.54
C ARG A 29 -10.75 7.61 3.29
N ARG A 30 -9.46 7.92 3.27
CA ARG A 30 -8.55 7.39 2.26
C ARG A 30 -8.53 5.88 2.30
N GLN A 31 -8.63 5.26 1.13
CA GLN A 31 -8.45 3.83 0.94
C GLN A 31 -7.08 3.56 0.33
N VAL A 32 -6.12 3.20 1.18
CA VAL A 32 -4.71 3.01 0.82
C VAL A 32 -4.38 1.53 0.76
N VAL A 33 -3.74 1.11 -0.32
CA VAL A 33 -3.16 -0.24 -0.41
C VAL A 33 -1.65 -0.15 -0.30
N VAL A 34 -1.06 -1.00 0.52
CA VAL A 34 0.39 -1.20 0.60
C VAL A 34 0.69 -2.63 0.14
N ILE A 35 1.66 -2.80 -0.75
CA ILE A 35 2.09 -4.12 -1.22
C ILE A 35 3.55 -4.37 -0.87
N GLN A 36 3.90 -5.61 -0.53
CA GLN A 36 5.29 -6.00 -0.34
C GLN A 36 6.10 -5.86 -1.65
N CYS A 37 7.37 -5.47 -1.55
CA CYS A 37 8.32 -5.52 -2.66
C CYS A 37 8.56 -6.95 -3.20
N GLY A 38 9.25 -7.07 -4.33
CA GLY A 38 9.63 -8.37 -4.90
C GLY A 38 11.11 -8.69 -4.74
N LYS A 39 11.45 -9.97 -4.55
CA LYS A 39 12.84 -10.44 -4.58
C LYS A 39 13.49 -10.18 -5.94
N LYS A 40 12.86 -10.67 -7.01
CA LYS A 40 13.33 -10.50 -8.39
C LYS A 40 13.08 -9.08 -8.91
N LYS A 41 14.14 -8.39 -9.30
CA LYS A 41 14.14 -7.03 -9.86
C LYS A 41 14.56 -7.05 -11.33
N ALA A 42 14.13 -6.06 -12.08
CA ALA A 42 14.61 -5.83 -13.44
C ALA A 42 15.94 -5.10 -13.43
N GLU A 43 16.77 -5.36 -14.45
CA GLU A 43 17.96 -4.58 -14.73
C GLU A 43 17.60 -3.31 -15.52
N PRO A 44 18.16 -2.14 -15.16
CA PRO A 44 17.92 -0.89 -15.87
C PRO A 44 18.54 -0.94 -17.27
N SER A 45 17.84 -0.37 -18.24
CA SER A 45 18.31 -0.23 -19.61
C SER A 45 17.68 1.02 -20.22
N TRP A 46 18.44 1.70 -21.10
CA TRP A 46 17.95 2.91 -21.75
C TRP A 46 16.73 2.60 -22.63
N GLU A 47 16.80 1.53 -23.39
CA GLU A 47 15.80 1.10 -24.38
C GLU A 47 14.45 0.79 -23.72
N LYS A 48 14.46 0.21 -22.52
CA LYS A 48 13.24 -0.25 -21.85
C LYS A 48 12.71 0.74 -20.81
N TYR A 49 13.60 1.40 -20.08
CA TYR A 49 13.22 2.20 -18.91
C TYR A 49 13.63 3.68 -19.02
N GLY A 50 14.32 4.08 -20.08
CA GLY A 50 14.78 5.46 -20.28
C GLY A 50 15.83 5.89 -19.24
N SER A 51 16.51 4.93 -18.60
CA SER A 51 17.52 5.17 -17.57
C SER A 51 18.47 3.98 -17.44
N ARG A 52 19.74 4.27 -17.18
CA ARG A 52 20.79 3.26 -16.93
C ARG A 52 21.01 2.92 -15.46
N GLY A 53 20.43 3.69 -14.53
CA GLY A 53 20.68 3.52 -13.10
C GLY A 53 19.45 3.23 -12.26
N VAL A 54 18.25 3.57 -12.75
CA VAL A 54 17.02 3.49 -11.95
C VAL A 54 15.82 3.06 -12.78
N ILE A 55 14.86 2.42 -12.11
CA ILE A 55 13.57 2.01 -12.68
C ILE A 55 12.48 2.50 -11.74
N LYS A 56 11.34 2.95 -12.26
CA LYS A 56 10.17 3.27 -11.43
C LYS A 56 9.79 2.04 -10.59
N ALA A 57 9.49 2.22 -9.30
CA ALA A 57 9.25 1.11 -8.38
C ALA A 57 8.16 0.13 -8.86
N GLY A 58 7.10 0.63 -9.51
CA GLY A 58 6.04 -0.21 -10.09
C GLY A 58 6.46 -1.07 -11.29
N GLN A 59 7.63 -0.79 -11.89
CA GLN A 59 8.23 -1.57 -12.97
C GLN A 59 9.46 -2.38 -12.52
N LEU A 60 10.07 -2.00 -11.39
CA LEU A 60 11.29 -2.61 -10.87
C LEU A 60 11.07 -4.08 -10.48
N TYR A 61 10.01 -4.39 -9.75
CA TYR A 61 9.79 -5.73 -9.20
C TYR A 61 9.03 -6.63 -10.18
N ILE A 62 9.72 -7.63 -10.73
CA ILE A 62 9.20 -8.44 -11.86
C ILE A 62 8.79 -9.85 -11.47
N GLY A 63 9.03 -10.28 -10.22
CA GLY A 63 8.67 -11.61 -9.74
C GLY A 63 7.17 -11.90 -9.74
N HIS A 64 6.79 -13.16 -9.93
CA HIS A 64 5.38 -13.57 -10.05
C HIS A 64 4.55 -13.23 -8.81
N TYR A 65 5.11 -13.37 -7.61
CA TYR A 65 4.42 -13.04 -6.37
C TYR A 65 4.08 -11.54 -6.30
N HIS A 66 5.07 -10.66 -6.49
CA HIS A 66 4.83 -9.20 -6.51
C HIS A 66 3.83 -8.79 -7.60
N ARG A 67 3.89 -9.40 -8.79
CA ARG A 67 2.90 -9.16 -9.85
C ARG A 67 1.47 -9.53 -9.39
N SER A 68 1.29 -10.64 -8.68
CA SER A 68 -0.01 -11.01 -8.10
C SER A 68 -0.50 -9.97 -7.09
N LEU A 69 0.36 -9.46 -6.20
CA LEU A 69 0.02 -8.40 -5.25
C LEU A 69 -0.39 -7.10 -5.97
N ARG A 70 0.38 -6.69 -6.99
CA ARG A 70 0.11 -5.49 -7.79
C ARG A 70 -1.23 -5.57 -8.52
N LEU A 71 -1.56 -6.72 -9.10
CA LEU A 71 -2.83 -6.93 -9.79
C LEU A 71 -4.02 -6.90 -8.81
N ALA A 72 -3.88 -7.52 -7.62
CA ALA A 72 -4.91 -7.44 -6.58
C ALA A 72 -5.09 -6.01 -6.08
N ALA A 73 -3.99 -5.28 -5.86
CA ALA A 73 -4.04 -3.88 -5.45
C ALA A 73 -4.72 -2.97 -6.48
N THR A 74 -4.50 -3.21 -7.78
CA THR A 74 -5.23 -2.49 -8.85
C THR A 74 -6.73 -2.78 -8.85
N ALA A 75 -7.16 -3.96 -8.41
CA ALA A 75 -8.59 -4.28 -8.24
C ALA A 75 -9.19 -3.66 -6.97
N LEU A 76 -8.37 -3.38 -5.95
CA LEU A 76 -8.79 -2.75 -4.70
C LEU A 76 -8.84 -1.23 -4.81
N THR A 77 -7.89 -0.61 -5.52
CA THR A 77 -7.74 0.85 -5.57
C THR A 77 -6.91 1.34 -6.76
N SER A 78 -6.81 2.66 -6.90
CA SER A 78 -6.00 3.32 -7.93
C SER A 78 -4.48 3.21 -7.65
N PRO A 79 -3.64 3.15 -8.71
CA PRO A 79 -2.18 3.25 -8.58
C PRO A 79 -1.67 4.47 -7.79
N ILE A 80 -2.44 5.56 -7.73
CA ILE A 80 -2.05 6.80 -7.04
C ILE A 80 -2.01 6.63 -5.52
N VAL A 81 -2.92 5.81 -4.97
CA VAL A 81 -3.01 5.52 -3.53
C VAL A 81 -2.49 4.11 -3.22
N THR A 82 -1.67 3.56 -4.13
CA THR A 82 -0.93 2.33 -3.84
C THR A 82 0.54 2.59 -3.59
N TRP A 83 1.06 2.01 -2.52
CA TRP A 83 2.44 2.09 -2.10
C TRP A 83 3.10 0.71 -2.11
N ILE A 84 4.41 0.68 -2.33
CA ILE A 84 5.22 -0.53 -2.14
C ILE A 84 5.99 -0.38 -0.83
N MET A 85 5.92 -1.37 0.03
CA MET A 85 6.82 -1.51 1.17
C MET A 85 8.12 -2.16 0.67
N SER A 86 9.12 -1.31 0.40
CA SER A 86 10.48 -1.70 0.06
C SER A 86 11.26 -2.01 1.33
N ALA A 87 11.92 -3.17 1.36
CA ALA A 87 12.80 -3.52 2.47
C ALA A 87 13.96 -2.53 2.68
N LYS A 88 14.39 -1.79 1.64
CA LYS A 88 15.50 -0.82 1.73
C LYS A 88 15.04 0.64 1.81
N PHE A 89 13.93 0.96 1.13
CA PHE A 89 13.53 2.35 0.89
C PHE A 89 12.21 2.74 1.55
N GLY A 90 11.66 1.88 2.42
CA GLY A 90 10.41 2.15 3.13
C GLY A 90 9.18 2.16 2.20
N LEU A 91 8.22 3.03 2.45
CA LEU A 91 7.01 3.19 1.65
C LEU A 91 7.29 4.06 0.42
N VAL A 92 7.24 3.43 -0.76
CA VAL A 92 7.55 4.09 -2.03
C VAL A 92 6.35 4.09 -2.97
N SER A 93 6.12 5.22 -3.65
CA SER A 93 5.11 5.30 -4.70
C SER A 93 5.53 4.48 -5.91
N LEU A 94 4.56 4.00 -6.70
CA LEU A 94 4.84 3.24 -7.92
C LEU A 94 5.69 4.01 -8.94
N LYS A 95 5.71 5.35 -8.85
CA LYS A 95 6.44 6.23 -9.77
C LYS A 95 7.86 6.58 -9.28
N ARG A 96 8.21 6.30 -8.01
CA ARG A 96 9.54 6.62 -7.47
C ARG A 96 10.62 5.85 -8.24
N PRO A 97 11.59 6.52 -8.89
CA PRO A 97 12.74 5.84 -9.49
C PRO A 97 13.63 5.25 -8.40
N LEU A 98 14.00 3.99 -8.52
CA LEU A 98 14.85 3.26 -7.59
C LEU A 98 15.90 2.46 -8.35
N PRO A 99 17.15 2.35 -7.84
CA PRO A 99 18.09 1.39 -8.36
C PRO A 99 17.67 -0.04 -7.96
N PRO A 100 18.06 -1.07 -8.73
CA PRO A 100 18.05 -2.45 -8.23
C PRO A 100 18.90 -2.56 -6.96
N TYR A 101 18.51 -3.47 -6.06
CA TYR A 101 19.18 -3.69 -4.80
C TYR A 101 18.94 -5.13 -4.32
N ASP A 102 19.78 -5.62 -3.43
CA ASP A 102 19.60 -6.92 -2.78
C ASP A 102 19.64 -6.73 -1.26
N VAL A 103 18.46 -6.50 -0.69
CA VAL A 103 18.22 -6.29 0.75
C VAL A 103 16.85 -6.90 1.04
N GLU A 104 16.80 -7.81 2.00
CA GLU A 104 15.58 -8.36 2.58
C GLU A 104 15.27 -7.68 3.92
N LEU A 105 14.02 -7.78 4.37
CA LEU A 105 13.61 -7.17 5.63
C LEU A 105 14.33 -7.86 6.80
N GLY A 106 15.01 -7.09 7.65
CA GLY A 106 15.83 -7.60 8.76
C GLY A 106 17.32 -7.74 8.42
N ASP A 107 17.71 -7.53 7.15
CA ASP A 107 19.12 -7.43 6.78
C ASP A 107 19.71 -6.08 7.25
N GLU A 108 21.03 -6.00 7.33
CA GLU A 108 21.72 -4.72 7.48
C GLU A 108 21.37 -3.79 6.30
N GLY A 109 21.04 -2.53 6.62
CA GLY A 109 20.57 -1.55 5.63
C GLY A 109 19.13 -1.76 5.16
N SER A 110 18.36 -2.63 5.82
CA SER A 110 16.90 -2.65 5.70
C SER A 110 16.25 -1.57 6.57
N ILE A 111 15.04 -1.18 6.18
CA ILE A 111 14.22 -0.18 6.86
C ILE A 111 13.97 -0.58 8.32
N THR A 112 14.13 0.38 9.23
CA THR A 112 13.85 0.22 10.66
C THR A 112 12.37 0.49 10.98
N SER A 113 11.92 0.07 12.17
CA SER A 113 10.55 0.38 12.63
C SER A 113 10.33 1.90 12.74
N GLU A 114 11.31 2.67 13.23
CA GLU A 114 11.23 4.13 13.35
C GLU A 114 11.04 4.80 11.98
N GLU A 115 11.80 4.39 10.96
CA GLU A 115 11.63 4.93 9.60
C GLU A 115 10.27 4.53 9.01
N MET A 116 9.77 3.32 9.29
CA MET A 116 8.43 2.90 8.87
C MET A 116 7.31 3.70 9.56
N HIS A 117 7.47 4.06 10.85
CA HIS A 117 6.56 4.98 11.54
C HIS A 117 6.58 6.36 10.89
N GLY A 118 7.76 6.88 10.57
CA GLY A 118 7.92 8.16 9.87
C GLY A 118 7.24 8.17 8.49
N ASP A 119 7.41 7.10 7.71
CA ASP A 119 6.76 6.92 6.41
C ASP A 119 5.24 6.83 6.55
N ALA A 120 4.74 6.04 7.51
CA ALA A 120 3.31 5.89 7.76
C ALA A 120 2.65 7.22 8.19
N ALA A 121 3.33 8.00 9.03
CA ALA A 121 2.90 9.34 9.43
C ALA A 121 2.90 10.31 8.25
N SER A 122 3.96 10.31 7.43
CA SER A 122 4.08 11.17 6.25
C SER A 122 3.00 10.92 5.19
N LEU A 123 2.44 9.71 5.17
CA LEU A 123 1.35 9.31 4.27
C LEU A 123 -0.04 9.43 4.90
N ASP A 124 -0.12 9.88 6.15
CA ASP A 124 -1.34 10.00 6.95
C ASP A 124 -2.11 8.67 7.04
N LEU A 125 -1.39 7.56 7.23
CA LEU A 125 -2.00 6.23 7.30
C LEU A 125 -2.80 6.02 8.59
N ALA A 126 -2.51 6.82 9.62
CA ALA A 126 -3.28 6.86 10.86
C ALA A 126 -4.73 7.34 10.66
N ASP A 127 -5.01 8.06 9.57
CA ASP A 127 -6.35 8.51 9.17
C ASP A 127 -6.84 7.88 7.83
N ALA A 128 -6.38 6.67 7.54
CA ALA A 128 -6.75 5.93 6.34
C ALA A 128 -7.28 4.53 6.68
N ASP A 129 -8.20 4.04 5.85
CA ASP A 129 -8.48 2.62 5.76
C ASP A 129 -7.32 1.98 4.97
N VAL A 130 -6.59 1.05 5.59
CA VAL A 130 -5.36 0.48 5.01
C VAL A 130 -5.50 -1.02 4.80
N ILE A 131 -5.16 -1.48 3.59
CA ILE A 131 -4.99 -2.90 3.29
C ILE A 131 -3.53 -3.16 2.95
N PHE A 132 -2.91 -4.11 3.64
CA PHE A 132 -1.56 -4.56 3.35
C PHE A 132 -1.58 -5.94 2.68
N LEU A 133 -0.95 -6.05 1.50
CA LEU A 133 -0.80 -7.31 0.77
C LEU A 133 0.66 -7.74 0.74
N GLY A 134 0.99 -8.79 1.49
CA GLY A 134 2.32 -9.39 1.51
C GLY A 134 2.38 -10.61 2.41
N SER A 135 3.59 -11.14 2.58
CA SER A 135 3.88 -12.23 3.50
C SER A 135 3.66 -11.82 4.96
N GLN A 136 3.45 -12.81 5.83
CA GLN A 136 3.22 -12.57 7.27
C GLN A 136 4.38 -11.80 7.92
N LYS A 137 5.62 -12.07 7.51
CA LYS A 137 6.82 -11.36 8.02
C LYS A 137 6.71 -9.85 7.79
N TYR A 138 6.37 -9.44 6.57
CA TYR A 138 6.22 -8.02 6.24
C TYR A 138 4.94 -7.42 6.84
N ALA A 139 3.86 -8.20 6.89
CA ALA A 139 2.60 -7.78 7.49
C ALA A 139 2.76 -7.44 8.99
N ASN A 140 3.46 -8.30 9.75
CA ASN A 140 3.73 -8.07 11.16
C ASN A 140 4.53 -6.80 11.39
N PHE A 141 5.62 -6.61 10.62
CA PHE A 141 6.42 -5.40 10.69
C PHE A 141 5.61 -4.14 10.35
N PHE A 142 4.78 -4.19 9.30
CA PHE A 142 3.97 -3.04 8.90
C PHE A 142 2.90 -2.65 9.92
N ILE A 143 2.29 -3.64 10.60
CA ILE A 143 1.27 -3.42 11.63
C ILE A 143 1.84 -2.67 12.84
N GLU A 144 3.14 -2.77 13.13
CA GLU A 144 3.77 -1.97 14.20
C GLU A 144 3.59 -0.46 13.96
N SER A 145 3.59 -0.03 12.71
CA SER A 145 3.39 1.38 12.32
C SER A 145 1.96 1.73 11.93
N VAL A 146 1.15 0.74 11.51
CA VAL A 146 -0.26 0.91 11.16
C VAL A 146 -1.10 -0.18 11.82
N PRO A 147 -1.42 -0.06 13.13
CA PRO A 147 -2.04 -1.15 13.90
C PRO A 147 -3.41 -1.61 13.38
N HIS A 148 -4.13 -0.74 12.69
CA HIS A 148 -5.44 -1.02 12.10
C HIS A 148 -5.38 -1.56 10.66
N ALA A 149 -4.19 -1.79 10.10
CA ALA A 149 -4.07 -2.33 8.75
C ALA A 149 -4.73 -3.72 8.63
N TYR A 150 -5.51 -3.90 7.57
CA TYR A 150 -6.06 -5.21 7.24
C TYR A 150 -5.07 -6.02 6.39
N THR A 151 -4.65 -7.18 6.90
CA THR A 151 -3.72 -8.10 6.23
C THR A 151 -4.45 -9.39 5.82
N PRO A 152 -5.14 -9.43 4.67
CA PRO A 152 -5.99 -10.57 4.28
C PRO A 152 -5.21 -11.83 3.89
N LEU A 153 -3.92 -11.68 3.55
CA LEU A 153 -3.15 -12.77 2.94
C LEU A 153 -2.66 -13.75 3.99
N THR A 154 -3.01 -15.03 3.81
CA THR A 154 -2.68 -16.11 4.75
C THR A 154 -2.21 -17.37 4.02
N GLY A 155 -1.54 -18.28 4.74
CA GLY A 155 -0.99 -19.50 4.17
C GLY A 155 0.29 -19.28 3.38
N ASP A 156 0.65 -20.25 2.53
CA ASP A 156 1.86 -20.21 1.71
C ASP A 156 1.75 -19.27 0.48
N LEU A 157 2.83 -19.17 -0.29
CA LEU A 157 2.87 -18.31 -1.47
C LEU A 157 1.81 -18.66 -2.53
N LEU A 158 1.42 -19.93 -2.67
CA LEU A 158 0.43 -20.35 -3.64
C LEU A 158 -0.99 -19.96 -3.20
N ALA A 159 -1.30 -20.18 -1.92
CA ALA A 159 -2.55 -19.76 -1.30
C ALA A 159 -2.73 -18.25 -1.40
N GLN A 160 -1.69 -17.48 -1.04
CA GLN A 160 -1.72 -16.02 -1.12
C GLN A 160 -1.91 -15.50 -2.55
N ARG A 161 -1.25 -16.12 -3.55
CA ARG A 161 -1.48 -15.78 -4.97
C ARG A 161 -2.90 -16.11 -5.43
N SER A 162 -3.48 -17.19 -4.93
CA SER A 162 -4.87 -17.57 -5.21
C SER A 162 -5.86 -16.57 -4.59
N GLN A 163 -5.59 -16.10 -3.38
CA GLN A 163 -6.36 -15.03 -2.72
C GLN A 163 -6.27 -13.71 -3.51
N CYS A 164 -5.08 -13.33 -3.98
CA CYS A 164 -4.90 -12.17 -4.86
C CYS A 164 -5.71 -12.29 -6.16
N LYS A 165 -5.71 -13.47 -6.78
CA LYS A 165 -6.52 -13.77 -7.97
C LYS A 165 -8.01 -13.62 -7.67
N ALA A 166 -8.47 -14.13 -6.53
CA ALA A 166 -9.88 -14.04 -6.13
C ALA A 166 -10.33 -12.58 -5.94
N VAL A 167 -9.53 -11.74 -5.29
CA VAL A 167 -9.81 -10.30 -5.13
C VAL A 167 -9.93 -9.62 -6.49
N ARG A 168 -9.04 -9.96 -7.44
CA ARG A 168 -9.06 -9.43 -8.80
C ARG A 168 -10.32 -9.82 -9.59
N GLU A 169 -10.79 -11.05 -9.42
CA GLU A 169 -11.87 -11.62 -10.23
C GLU A 169 -13.26 -11.40 -9.64
N LYS A 170 -13.36 -11.09 -8.33
CA LYS A 170 -14.63 -10.94 -7.63
C LYS A 170 -14.73 -9.54 -7.00
N PRO A 171 -15.41 -8.57 -7.64
CA PRO A 171 -15.59 -7.22 -7.08
C PRO A 171 -16.27 -7.20 -5.70
N SER A 172 -17.09 -8.20 -5.38
CA SER A 172 -17.66 -8.39 -4.04
C SER A 172 -16.59 -8.58 -2.96
N LEU A 173 -15.48 -9.27 -3.27
CA LEU A 173 -14.37 -9.46 -2.33
C LEU A 173 -13.58 -8.17 -2.11
N ALA A 174 -13.42 -7.34 -3.15
CA ALA A 174 -12.80 -6.02 -3.00
C ALA A 174 -13.62 -5.13 -2.05
N ARG A 175 -14.94 -5.06 -2.24
CA ARG A 175 -15.86 -4.32 -1.33
C ARG A 175 -15.86 -4.89 0.09
N ALA A 176 -15.88 -6.21 0.23
CA ALA A 176 -15.80 -6.86 1.54
C ALA A 176 -14.48 -6.56 2.26
N SER A 177 -13.36 -6.54 1.52
CA SER A 177 -12.05 -6.21 2.07
C SER A 177 -12.02 -4.79 2.62
N TRP A 178 -12.59 -3.82 1.89
CA TRP A 178 -12.72 -2.46 2.38
C TRP A 178 -13.63 -2.34 3.59
N LYS A 179 -14.77 -3.04 3.62
CA LYS A 179 -15.63 -3.07 4.81
C LYS A 179 -14.89 -3.56 6.06
N ILE A 180 -14.03 -4.56 5.92
CA ILE A 180 -13.21 -5.07 7.02
C ILE A 180 -12.14 -4.05 7.42
N ALA A 181 -11.45 -3.43 6.46
CA ALA A 181 -10.43 -2.40 6.74
C ALA A 181 -11.03 -1.19 7.47
N THR A 182 -12.20 -0.72 7.04
CA THR A 182 -12.97 0.35 7.72
C THR A 182 -13.31 -0.06 9.17
N GLY A 183 -13.81 -1.29 9.38
CA GLY A 183 -14.11 -1.79 10.72
C GLY A 183 -12.89 -1.84 11.64
N LYS A 184 -11.73 -2.28 11.12
CA LYS A 184 -10.47 -2.29 11.88
C LYS A 184 -10.02 -0.89 12.29
N PHE A 185 -10.16 0.08 11.39
CA PHE A 185 -9.91 1.49 11.73
C PHE A 185 -10.83 1.94 12.87
N ASP A 186 -12.13 1.70 12.74
CA ASP A 186 -13.10 2.18 13.72
C ASP A 186 -12.88 1.54 15.11
N GLU A 187 -12.44 0.28 15.17
CA GLU A 187 -12.01 -0.38 16.41
C GLU A 187 -10.75 0.24 17.01
N TYR A 188 -9.75 0.55 16.18
CA TYR A 188 -8.51 1.21 16.61
C TYR A 188 -8.77 2.61 17.13
N ALA A 189 -9.55 3.42 16.41
CA ALA A 189 -9.89 4.79 16.78
C ALA A 189 -10.61 4.86 18.14
N LYS A 190 -11.46 3.88 18.46
CA LYS A 190 -12.14 3.78 19.77
C LYS A 190 -11.19 3.46 20.93
N ARG A 191 -10.07 2.78 20.67
CA ARG A 191 -9.08 2.41 21.70
C ARG A 191 -8.04 3.49 21.95
N ALA A 192 -7.88 4.42 21.01
CA ALA A 192 -6.92 5.52 21.10
C ALA A 192 -7.51 6.78 21.78
N GLN A 193 -8.80 6.74 22.16
CA GLN A 193 -9.52 7.76 22.94
C GLN A 193 -9.57 7.36 24.41
#